data_AF-A0A4Q3UTX6-F1
#
_entry.id   AF-A0A4Q3UTX6-F1
#
_cell.length_a   1.000
_cell.length_b   1.000
_cell.length_c   1.000
_cell.angle_alpha   90.00
_cell.angle_beta   90.00
_cell.angle_gamma   90.00
#
_symmetry.space_group_name_H-M   'P 1'
#
loop_
_entity.id
_entity.type
_entity.pdbx_description
1 polymer ?
#
loop_
_entity_poly.entity_id
_entity_poly.type
_entity_poly.pdbx_seq_one_letter_code
_entity_poly.pdbx_strand_id
1 'polypeptide(L)'
;IPGESYKTGDPTIVPLIPEAMKIFEAIPKPPKGPYLISSNGGVRPVWTATPEALARIREGAEVELGRKIDRWTIHDLRRTAATHMARLGVDEIVVERVLGHRIGGVKAVYNRYRYIDEKRAALQLWANELLGNNDVAETAPAKRARAGARPKPFVSSAEPVS
;
A
#
# COMPACT_ATOMS: atom_id res chain seq x y z
N ILE A 1 1.79 11.64 10.09
CA ILE A 1 1.86 12.86 9.25
C ILE A 1 0.89 13.88 9.86
N PRO A 2 1.38 15.06 10.27
CA PRO A 2 0.56 16.08 10.91
C PRO A 2 -0.68 16.42 10.08
N GLY A 3 -1.81 16.65 10.76
CA GLY A 3 -3.08 16.99 10.12
C GLY A 3 -3.04 18.30 9.34
N GLU A 4 -2.15 19.22 9.73
CA GLU A 4 -1.91 20.52 9.08
C GLU A 4 -1.49 20.41 7.61
N SER A 5 -0.90 19.26 7.21
CA SER A 5 -0.51 19.00 5.82
C SER A 5 -1.67 18.46 4.95
N TYR A 6 -2.84 18.21 5.53
CA TYR A 6 -4.02 17.69 4.82
C TYR A 6 -5.15 18.73 4.84
N LYS A 7 -5.94 18.81 3.76
CA LYS A 7 -7.15 19.66 3.65
C LYS A 7 -8.24 19.37 4.71
N THR A 8 -8.05 18.41 5.61
CA THR A 8 -9.03 17.99 6.63
C THR A 8 -8.59 18.11 8.08
N GLY A 9 -7.33 18.42 8.36
CA GLY A 9 -6.85 18.49 9.75
C GLY A 9 -6.70 17.13 10.47
N ASP A 10 -7.17 16.02 9.89
CA ASP A 10 -7.01 14.70 10.48
C ASP A 10 -5.61 14.11 10.23
N PRO A 11 -4.85 13.76 11.28
CA PRO A 11 -3.52 13.18 11.11
C PRO A 11 -3.62 11.75 10.57
N THR A 12 -2.89 11.47 9.49
CA THR A 12 -2.69 10.10 9.01
C THR A 12 -1.50 9.49 9.75
N ILE A 13 -1.74 8.38 10.44
CA ILE A 13 -0.70 7.60 11.12
C ILE A 13 -0.38 6.40 10.24
N VAL A 14 0.87 6.26 9.81
CA VAL A 14 1.36 5.07 9.13
C VAL A 14 2.36 4.42 10.06
N PRO A 15 2.08 3.20 10.58
CA PRO A 15 3.02 2.52 11.46
C PRO A 15 4.27 2.10 10.66
N LEU A 16 5.45 2.32 11.23
CA LEU A 16 6.70 1.84 10.66
C LEU A 16 6.97 0.43 11.18
N ILE A 17 7.12 -0.50 10.25
CA ILE A 17 7.56 -1.87 10.52
C ILE A 17 9.10 -1.91 10.69
N PRO A 18 9.67 -2.93 11.36
CA PRO A 18 11.11 -3.01 11.60
C PRO A 18 11.95 -2.90 10.31
N GLU A 19 11.49 -3.48 9.20
CA GLU A 19 12.17 -3.44 7.90
C GLU A 19 12.23 -2.01 7.36
N ALA A 20 11.15 -1.24 7.50
CA ALA A 20 11.12 0.16 7.11
C ALA A 20 12.02 1.02 8.01
N MET A 21 12.08 0.70 9.31
CA MET A 21 12.98 1.39 10.25
C MET A 21 14.44 1.18 9.88
N LYS A 22 14.85 -0.04 9.49
CA LYS A 22 16.21 -0.32 9.01
C LYS A 22 16.60 0.56 7.83
N ILE A 23 15.68 0.81 6.90
CA ILE A 23 15.92 1.72 5.76
C ILE A 23 16.17 3.15 6.27
N PHE A 24 15.35 3.65 7.18
CA PHE A 24 15.52 5.00 7.72
C PHE A 24 16.80 5.17 8.52
N GLU A 25 17.21 4.15 9.26
CA GLU A 25 18.46 4.13 10.03
C GLU A 25 19.70 4.08 9.12
N ALA A 26 19.59 3.44 7.95
CA ALA A 26 20.67 3.39 6.97
C ALA A 26 20.86 4.70 6.19
N ILE A 27 19.86 5.60 6.17
CA ILE A 27 20.00 6.89 5.49
C ILE A 27 20.89 7.81 6.33
N PRO A 28 22.02 8.32 5.78
CA PRO A 28 22.88 9.25 6.51
C PRO A 28 22.13 10.49 6.96
N LYS A 29 22.36 10.92 8.20
CA LYS A 29 21.72 12.12 8.73
C LYS A 29 22.16 13.34 7.93
N PRO A 30 21.22 14.16 7.44
CA PRO A 30 21.54 15.37 6.70
C PRO A 30 22.36 16.36 7.55
N PRO A 31 23.38 17.01 6.99
CA PRO A 31 24.27 17.88 7.75
C PRO A 31 23.68 19.26 8.10
N LYS A 32 22.63 19.72 7.40
CA LYS A 32 22.17 21.13 7.47
C LYS A 32 20.75 21.31 7.99
N GLY A 33 19.92 20.29 8.03
CA GLY A 33 18.53 20.47 8.45
C GLY A 33 17.76 19.17 8.69
N PRO A 34 16.48 19.25 9.07
CA PRO A 34 15.74 18.14 9.64
C PRO A 34 15.19 17.15 8.60
N TYR A 35 15.27 17.46 7.31
CA TYR A 35 14.65 16.63 6.26
C TYR A 35 15.56 15.48 5.83
N LEU A 36 15.20 14.26 6.20
CA LEU A 36 15.96 13.05 5.87
C LEU A 36 16.07 12.81 4.36
N ILE A 37 14.98 13.03 3.62
CA ILE A 37 14.95 12.93 2.15
C ILE A 37 15.05 14.35 1.57
N SER A 38 16.25 14.72 1.14
CA SER A 38 16.57 16.09 0.70
C SER A 38 17.65 16.11 -0.38
N SER A 39 17.53 17.03 -1.34
CA SER A 39 18.57 17.29 -2.36
C SER A 39 19.58 18.37 -1.94
N ASN A 40 19.41 19.02 -0.79
CA ASN A 40 20.25 20.15 -0.34
C ASN A 40 20.76 19.98 1.10
N GLY A 41 21.01 18.74 1.51
CA GLY A 41 21.59 18.43 2.82
C GLY A 41 20.63 18.63 3.99
N GLY A 42 19.32 18.51 3.76
CA GLY A 42 18.28 18.56 4.79
C GLY A 42 17.61 19.91 4.99
N VAL A 43 17.94 20.93 4.18
CA VAL A 43 17.34 22.27 4.29
C VAL A 43 15.92 22.31 3.73
N ARG A 44 15.67 21.59 2.63
CA ARG A 44 14.36 21.44 2.00
C ARG A 44 14.06 19.96 1.73
N PRO A 45 12.81 19.51 1.90
CA PRO A 45 12.43 18.16 1.52
C PRO A 45 12.36 18.03 0.00
N VAL A 46 12.47 16.80 -0.49
CA VAL A 46 12.04 16.46 -1.84
C VAL A 46 10.51 16.38 -1.87
N TRP A 47 9.86 17.28 -2.62
CA TRP A 47 8.40 17.32 -2.75
C TRP A 47 7.85 16.30 -3.74
N THR A 48 8.58 16.06 -4.83
CA THR A 48 8.25 15.07 -5.86
C THR A 48 9.54 14.48 -6.41
N ALA A 49 9.52 13.22 -6.84
CA ALA A 49 10.66 12.66 -7.56
C ALA A 49 10.67 13.21 -8.98
N THR A 50 11.81 13.77 -9.38
CA THR A 50 12.01 14.24 -10.75
C THR A 50 12.13 13.04 -11.69
N PRO A 51 11.81 13.21 -12.99
CA PRO A 51 12.00 12.15 -13.98
C PRO A 51 13.42 11.59 -14.01
N GLU A 52 14.43 12.44 -13.79
CA GLU A 52 15.85 12.06 -13.77
C GLU A 52 16.18 11.21 -12.55
N ALA A 53 15.62 11.54 -11.38
CA ALA A 53 15.80 10.73 -10.18
C ALA A 53 15.17 9.34 -10.35
N LEU A 54 13.96 9.27 -10.91
CA LEU A 54 13.29 8.00 -11.20
C LEU A 54 14.03 7.19 -12.28
N ALA A 55 14.58 7.86 -13.29
CA ALA A 55 15.40 7.21 -14.31
C ALA A 55 16.66 6.57 -13.69
N ARG A 56 17.36 7.28 -12.80
CA ARG A 56 18.53 6.73 -12.09
C ARG A 56 18.19 5.53 -11.21
N ILE A 57 17.08 5.58 -10.48
CA ILE A 57 16.62 4.44 -9.68
C ILE A 57 16.31 3.25 -10.59
N ARG A 58 15.61 3.48 -11.70
CA ARG A 58 15.29 2.44 -12.68
C ARG A 58 16.56 1.83 -13.27
N GLU A 59 17.53 2.65 -13.70
CA GLU A 59 18.80 2.18 -14.26
C GLU A 59 19.57 1.31 -13.26
N GLY A 60 19.65 1.72 -11.98
CA GLY A 60 20.25 0.90 -10.94
C GLY A 60 19.56 -0.46 -10.77
N ALA A 61 18.22 -0.46 -10.75
CA ALA A 61 17.44 -1.69 -10.66
C ALA A 61 17.58 -2.58 -11.91
N GLU A 62 17.70 -1.99 -13.11
CA GLU A 62 17.93 -2.75 -14.35
C GLU A 62 19.28 -3.48 -14.33
N VAL A 63 20.33 -2.85 -13.79
CA VAL A 63 21.64 -3.45 -13.62
C VAL A 63 21.58 -4.61 -12.64
N GLU A 64 20.93 -4.43 -11.49
CA GLU A 64 20.80 -5.47 -10.47
C GLU A 64 19.96 -6.66 -10.93
N LEU A 65 18.88 -6.39 -11.68
CA LEU A 65 17.96 -7.44 -12.18
C LEU A 65 18.41 -8.05 -13.51
N GLY A 66 19.41 -7.48 -14.19
CA GLY A 66 19.87 -7.93 -15.51
C GLY A 66 18.80 -7.82 -16.61
N ARG A 67 17.80 -6.95 -16.45
CA ARG A 67 16.71 -6.79 -17.42
C ARG A 67 16.18 -5.36 -17.46
N LYS A 68 15.58 -4.99 -18.60
CA LYS A 68 14.90 -3.70 -18.75
C LYS A 68 13.62 -3.64 -17.91
N ILE A 69 13.35 -2.47 -17.35
CA ILE A 69 12.18 -2.18 -16.54
C ILE A 69 11.41 -1.06 -17.24
N ASP A 70 10.09 -1.21 -17.32
CA ASP A 70 9.24 -0.16 -17.89
C ASP A 70 9.30 1.13 -17.07
N ARG A 71 8.92 2.24 -17.70
CA ARG A 71 8.83 3.51 -16.98
C ARG A 71 7.75 3.43 -15.90
N TRP A 72 8.11 3.89 -14.70
CA TRP A 72 7.22 3.95 -13.54
C TRP A 72 7.35 5.31 -12.83
N THR A 73 6.41 5.56 -11.93
CA THR A 73 6.28 6.76 -11.11
C THR A 73 6.11 6.38 -9.64
N ILE A 74 6.30 7.31 -8.70
CA ILE A 74 6.05 7.05 -7.28
C ILE A 74 4.62 6.52 -7.03
N HIS A 75 3.64 6.97 -7.82
CA HIS A 75 2.26 6.49 -7.70
C HIS A 75 2.13 5.00 -8.02
N ASP A 76 2.98 4.45 -8.88
CA ASP A 76 2.99 3.03 -9.22
C ASP A 76 3.43 2.17 -8.03
N LEU A 77 4.39 2.64 -7.22
CA LEU A 77 4.78 1.95 -5.99
C LEU A 77 3.58 1.82 -5.03
N ARG A 78 2.82 2.90 -4.90
CA ARG A 78 1.61 2.93 -4.06
C ARG A 78 0.52 2.00 -4.58
N ARG A 79 0.26 2.00 -5.90
CA ARG A 79 -0.72 1.09 -6.53
C ARG A 79 -0.31 -0.38 -6.40
N THR A 80 0.98 -0.65 -6.55
CA THR A 80 1.57 -1.99 -6.39
C THR A 80 1.39 -2.48 -4.96
N ALA A 81 1.72 -1.65 -3.97
CA ALA A 81 1.50 -1.97 -2.55
C ALA A 81 0.04 -2.34 -2.25
N ALA A 82 -0.90 -1.52 -2.74
CA ALA A 82 -2.33 -1.76 -2.56
C ALA A 82 -2.79 -3.09 -3.17
N THR A 83 -2.36 -3.35 -4.42
CA THR A 83 -2.72 -4.56 -5.16
C THR A 83 -2.16 -5.82 -4.50
N HIS A 84 -0.90 -5.77 -4.05
CA HIS A 84 -0.27 -6.90 -3.37
C HIS A 84 -0.89 -7.16 -1.99
N MET A 85 -1.15 -6.12 -1.18
CA MET A 85 -1.84 -6.30 0.10
C MET A 85 -3.24 -6.90 -0.08
N ALA A 86 -4.00 -6.45 -1.08
CA ALA A 86 -5.30 -7.04 -1.40
C ALA A 86 -5.18 -8.51 -1.83
N ARG A 87 -4.18 -8.85 -2.65
CA ARG A 87 -3.90 -10.24 -3.05
C ARG A 87 -3.56 -11.13 -1.85
N LEU A 88 -2.87 -10.58 -0.84
CA LEU A 88 -2.53 -11.26 0.41
C LEU A 88 -3.73 -11.38 1.38
N GLY A 89 -4.92 -10.93 0.98
CA GLY A 89 -6.15 -11.07 1.77
C GLY A 89 -6.36 -9.97 2.80
N VAL A 90 -5.60 -8.87 2.75
CA VAL A 90 -5.82 -7.71 3.62
C VAL A 90 -7.17 -7.07 3.26
N ASP A 91 -7.98 -6.77 4.28
CA ASP A 91 -9.27 -6.11 4.11
C ASP A 91 -9.11 -4.76 3.39
N GLU A 92 -9.99 -4.48 2.42
CA GLU A 92 -9.95 -3.27 1.60
C GLU A 92 -9.93 -2.00 2.45
N ILE A 93 -10.67 -1.96 3.57
CA ILE A 93 -10.69 -0.80 4.45
C ILE A 93 -9.30 -0.58 5.07
N VAL A 94 -8.59 -1.65 5.43
CA VAL A 94 -7.24 -1.57 5.98
C VAL A 94 -6.27 -1.07 4.90
N VAL A 95 -6.36 -1.57 3.67
CA VAL A 95 -5.54 -1.09 2.54
C VAL A 95 -5.76 0.41 2.33
N GLU A 96 -7.01 0.86 2.22
CA GLU A 96 -7.36 2.28 2.06
C GLU A 96 -6.82 3.14 3.20
N ARG A 97 -6.81 2.62 4.43
CA ARG A 97 -6.24 3.30 5.60
C ARG A 97 -4.71 3.31 5.62
N VAL A 98 -4.04 2.26 5.16
CA VAL A 98 -2.57 2.26 4.93
C VAL A 98 -2.21 3.35 3.93
N LEU A 99 -3.00 3.43 2.85
CA LEU A 99 -2.87 4.46 1.84
C LEU A 99 -3.22 5.87 2.39
N GLY A 100 -3.92 5.99 3.50
CA GLY A 100 -4.36 7.28 4.03
C GLY A 100 -5.49 7.89 3.20
N HIS A 101 -6.22 7.07 2.45
CA HIS A 101 -7.46 7.47 1.81
C HIS A 101 -8.55 7.70 2.86
N ARG A 102 -9.50 8.59 2.54
CA ARG A 102 -10.71 8.75 3.35
C ARG A 102 -11.70 7.67 2.98
N ILE A 103 -12.32 7.08 3.99
CA ILE A 103 -13.48 6.23 3.77
C ILE A 103 -14.62 7.14 3.33
N GLY A 104 -15.17 6.89 2.14
CA GLY A 104 -16.30 7.64 1.60
C GLY A 104 -17.66 7.16 2.11
N GLY A 105 -18.71 7.93 1.80
CA GLY A 105 -20.10 7.56 2.04
C GLY A 105 -20.51 7.51 3.52
N VAL A 106 -21.62 6.83 3.82
CA VAL A 106 -22.20 6.74 5.17
C VAL A 106 -21.21 6.14 6.19
N LYS A 107 -20.31 5.26 5.73
CA LYS A 107 -19.25 4.68 6.57
C LYS A 107 -18.31 5.73 7.15
N ALA A 108 -18.11 6.87 6.48
CA ALA A 108 -17.29 7.97 6.95
C ALA A 108 -17.78 8.57 8.28
N VAL A 109 -19.10 8.56 8.50
CA VAL A 109 -19.73 9.15 9.69
C VAL A 109 -19.38 8.38 10.96
N TYR A 110 -19.26 7.05 10.84
CA TYR A 110 -19.09 6.15 11.98
C TYR A 110 -17.66 5.58 12.11
N ASN A 111 -16.89 5.53 11.03
CA ASN A 111 -15.57 4.91 11.04
C ASN A 111 -14.49 5.88 11.54
N ARG A 112 -14.41 6.03 12.86
CA ARG A 112 -13.35 6.79 13.56
C ARG A 112 -12.12 5.95 13.92
N TYR A 113 -12.19 4.63 13.73
CA TYR A 113 -11.10 3.72 14.07
C TYR A 113 -9.91 3.94 13.12
N ARG A 114 -8.71 4.03 13.69
CA ARG A 114 -7.48 4.36 12.94
C ARG A 114 -6.78 3.13 12.36
N TYR A 115 -7.22 1.92 12.71
CA TYR A 115 -6.67 0.65 12.23
C TYR A 115 -5.15 0.52 12.42
N ILE A 116 -4.60 1.03 13.52
CA ILE A 116 -3.13 1.12 13.68
C ILE A 116 -2.50 -0.27 13.65
N ASP A 117 -3.11 -1.21 14.36
CA ASP A 117 -2.58 -2.58 14.47
C ASP A 117 -2.78 -3.36 13.17
N GLU A 118 -3.93 -3.21 12.51
CA GLU A 118 -4.20 -3.85 11.22
C GLU A 118 -3.33 -3.28 10.10
N LYS A 119 -3.07 -1.97 10.09
CA LYS A 119 -2.12 -1.37 9.15
C LYS A 119 -0.71 -1.91 9.37
N ARG A 120 -0.29 -2.08 10.64
CA ARG A 120 1.02 -2.64 10.97
C ARG A 120 1.11 -4.08 10.48
N ALA A 121 0.11 -4.90 10.77
CA ALA A 121 0.04 -6.29 10.30
C ALA A 121 0.03 -6.39 8.77
N ALA A 122 -0.74 -5.56 8.08
CA ALA A 122 -0.78 -5.51 6.62
C ALA A 122 0.56 -5.13 5.99
N LEU A 123 1.24 -4.12 6.54
CA LEU A 123 2.56 -3.70 6.09
C LEU A 123 3.61 -4.78 6.35
N GLN A 124 3.55 -5.45 7.52
CA GLN A 124 4.46 -6.55 7.83
C GLN A 124 4.26 -7.73 6.89
N LEU A 125 3.00 -8.10 6.62
CA LEU A 125 2.67 -9.18 5.69
C LEU A 125 3.18 -8.90 4.28
N TRP A 126 3.02 -7.66 3.81
CA TRP A 126 3.55 -7.26 2.51
C TRP A 126 5.08 -7.25 2.48
N ALA A 127 5.75 -6.80 3.55
CA ALA A 127 7.21 -6.85 3.64
C ALA A 127 7.75 -8.29 3.63
N ASN A 128 7.07 -9.22 4.31
CA ASN A 128 7.45 -10.63 4.29
C ASN A 128 7.39 -11.20 2.86
N GLU A 129 6.31 -10.92 2.12
CA GLU A 129 6.17 -11.31 0.71
C GLU A 129 7.28 -10.71 -0.17
N LEU A 130 7.58 -9.41 0.01
CA LEU A 130 8.62 -8.72 -0.76
C LEU A 130 10.03 -9.28 -0.53
N LEU A 131 10.34 -9.65 0.72
CA LEU A 131 11.65 -10.15 1.12
C LEU A 131 11.79 -11.67 0.98
N GLY A 132 10.71 -12.37 0.63
CA GLY A 132 10.69 -13.83 0.58
C GLY A 132 10.70 -14.51 1.95
N ASN A 133 10.38 -13.78 3.03
CA ASN A 133 10.35 -14.29 4.41
C ASN A 133 9.03 -15.01 4.72
N ASN A 134 8.53 -15.81 3.78
CA ASN A 134 7.23 -16.48 3.88
C ASN A 134 7.29 -17.79 4.70
N ASP A 135 8.08 -17.79 5.78
CA ASP A 135 8.07 -18.86 6.77
C ASP A 135 6.76 -18.78 7.57
N VAL A 136 5.72 -19.45 7.03
CA VAL A 136 4.48 -19.92 7.68
C VAL A 136 4.08 -19.19 8.98
N ALA A 137 3.77 -17.91 8.87
CA ALA A 137 2.98 -17.22 9.90
C ALA A 137 1.51 -17.28 9.49
N GLU A 138 0.85 -18.35 9.94
CA GLU A 138 -0.60 -18.47 10.02
C GLU A 138 -1.15 -17.40 10.96
N THR A 139 -1.18 -16.13 10.53
CA THR A 139 -1.69 -15.03 11.35
C THR A 139 -2.49 -14.03 10.51
N ALA A 140 -3.72 -14.43 10.15
CA ALA A 140 -4.93 -13.59 10.17
C ALA A 140 -6.15 -14.49 9.86
N PRO A 141 -7.32 -14.26 10.49
CA PRO A 141 -8.44 -15.19 10.39
C PRO A 141 -8.95 -15.22 8.96
N ALA A 142 -8.84 -16.39 8.33
CA ALA A 142 -9.54 -16.68 7.11
C ALA A 142 -11.04 -16.44 7.34
N LYS A 143 -11.61 -15.39 6.73
CA LYS A 143 -13.04 -15.39 6.44
C LYS A 143 -13.30 -16.44 5.36
N ARG A 144 -13.35 -17.70 5.77
CA ARG A 144 -14.10 -18.72 5.04
C ARG A 144 -15.59 -18.50 5.37
N ALA A 145 -16.33 -17.97 4.41
CA ALA A 145 -17.67 -18.42 3.99
C ALA A 145 -18.45 -17.33 3.25
N ARG A 146 -18.79 -17.60 1.97
CA ARG A 146 -20.16 -17.94 1.60
C ARG A 146 -20.13 -18.98 0.48
N ALA A 147 -20.27 -20.25 0.86
CA ALA A 147 -20.85 -21.25 -0.01
C ALA A 147 -22.37 -21.00 -0.07
N GLY A 148 -22.96 -21.06 -1.26
CA GLY A 148 -24.41 -21.17 -1.41
C GLY A 148 -25.02 -20.28 -2.49
N ALA A 149 -24.88 -20.70 -3.76
CA ALA A 149 -25.99 -20.83 -4.71
C ALA A 149 -25.41 -21.12 -6.11
N ARG A 150 -25.54 -22.38 -6.58
CA ARG A 150 -25.45 -22.69 -8.01
C ARG A 150 -26.64 -22.00 -8.69
N PRO A 151 -26.46 -21.17 -9.74
CA PRO A 151 -27.60 -20.79 -10.57
C PRO A 151 -28.13 -22.06 -11.27
N LYS A 152 -29.44 -22.29 -11.18
CA LYS A 152 -30.13 -23.38 -11.89
C LYS A 152 -29.99 -23.17 -13.41
N PRO A 153 -29.87 -24.24 -14.22
CA PRO A 153 -29.90 -24.11 -15.67
C PRO A 153 -31.27 -23.60 -16.13
N PHE A 154 -31.24 -22.67 -17.08
CA PHE A 154 -32.41 -22.12 -17.76
C PHE A 154 -33.07 -23.23 -18.60
N VAL A 155 -34.31 -23.59 -18.25
CA VAL A 155 -35.12 -24.52 -19.06
C VAL A 155 -36.00 -23.66 -19.98
N SER A 156 -35.78 -23.80 -21.28
CA SER A 156 -36.61 -23.20 -22.32
C SER A 156 -37.92 -23.99 -22.44
N SER A 157 -39.04 -23.34 -22.17
CA SER A 157 -40.38 -23.87 -22.49
C SER A 157 -41.24 -22.73 -23.04
N ALA A 158 -41.34 -22.66 -24.36
CA ALA A 158 -42.42 -21.98 -25.05
C ALA A 158 -42.97 -22.95 -26.10
N GLU A 159 -44.12 -23.54 -25.79
CA GLU A 159 -44.99 -24.21 -26.76
C GLU A 159 -45.65 -23.16 -27.69
N PRO A 160 -46.03 -23.57 -28.91
CA PRO A 160 -46.53 -22.65 -29.93
C PRO A 160 -47.98 -22.25 -29.67
N VAL A 161 -48.29 -20.98 -29.91
CA VAL A 161 -49.68 -20.52 -30.06
C VAL A 161 -50.01 -20.57 -31.56
N SER A 162 -51.17 -21.17 -31.85
CA SER A 162 -51.78 -21.40 -33.17
C SER A 162 -51.83 -20.20 -34.10
#